data_AF-A0A2U1Q3N4-F1
#
_entry.id   AF-A0A2U1Q3N4-F1
#
_cell.length_a   1.000
_cell.length_b   1.000
_cell.length_c   1.000
_cell.angle_alpha   90.00
_cell.angle_beta   90.00
_cell.angle_gamma   90.00
#
_symmetry.space_group_name_H-M   'P 1'
#
loop_
_entity.id
_entity.type
_entity.pdbx_description
1 polymer ?
#
loop_
_entity_poly.entity_id
_entity_poly.type
_entity_poly.pdbx_seq_one_letter_code
_entity_poly.pdbx_strand_id
1 'polypeptide(L)'
;MNSFLLVTILVLVATVSAQDCGTQGGNRPCTNGNCCSQWGFCGNTPDHCSPANNCQSQCSGSSGTGVASIVTSSIFDQMLKYRNDPRCRANGFYSYSAFINTASAYNGFGTTGTADDQKRELAAFFAQTSHETTGFSKRVWAWA
;
A
#
# COMPACT_ATOMS: atom_id res chain seq x y z
N MET A 1 45.46 -11.56 -26.22
CA MET A 1 44.10 -11.62 -25.66
C MET A 1 43.88 -10.33 -24.88
N ASN A 2 42.89 -9.55 -25.31
CA ASN A 2 42.80 -8.09 -25.13
C ASN A 2 42.61 -7.69 -23.65
N SER A 3 43.60 -7.03 -23.04
CA SER A 3 43.51 -6.49 -21.67
C SER A 3 42.32 -5.52 -21.52
N PHE A 4 41.99 -4.79 -22.59
CA PHE A 4 40.81 -3.92 -22.65
C PHE A 4 39.47 -4.65 -22.44
N LEU A 5 39.36 -5.94 -22.80
CA LEU A 5 38.15 -6.75 -22.57
C LEU A 5 37.98 -7.18 -21.11
N LEU A 6 39.07 -7.34 -20.36
CA LEU A 6 39.01 -7.67 -18.94
C LEU A 6 38.64 -6.44 -18.09
N VAL A 7 39.11 -5.26 -18.50
CA VAL A 7 38.80 -3.99 -17.81
C VAL A 7 37.34 -3.59 -18.03
N THR A 8 36.77 -3.79 -19.22
CA THR A 8 35.35 -3.50 -19.48
C THR A 8 34.39 -4.43 -18.72
N ILE A 9 34.74 -5.71 -18.57
CA ILE A 9 33.94 -6.68 -17.81
C ILE A 9 33.89 -6.31 -16.32
N LEU A 10 34.99 -5.79 -15.74
CA LEU A 10 35.02 -5.36 -14.34
C LEU A 10 34.19 -4.10 -14.07
N VAL A 11 34.08 -3.20 -15.06
CA VAL A 11 33.29 -1.96 -14.96
C VAL A 11 31.78 -2.22 -15.06
N LEU A 12 31.36 -3.28 -15.75
CA LEU A 12 29.95 -3.67 -15.87
C LEU A 12 29.36 -4.26 -14.56
N VAL A 13 30.17 -4.80 -13.65
CA VAL A 13 29.66 -5.38 -12.38
C VAL A 13 29.36 -4.31 -11.33
N ALA A 14 29.80 -3.06 -11.54
CA ALA A 14 29.50 -1.93 -10.65
C ALA A 14 28.14 -1.27 -10.93
N THR A 15 27.33 -1.83 -11.85
CA THR A 15 25.97 -1.33 -12.09
C THR A 15 25.05 -1.69 -10.91
N VAL A 16 25.05 -0.79 -9.93
CA VAL A 16 23.91 -0.33 -9.12
C VAL A 16 22.79 -1.37 -8.94
N SER A 17 22.91 -2.22 -7.93
CA SER A 17 21.71 -2.69 -7.23
C SER A 17 21.30 -1.58 -6.25
N ALA A 18 20.27 -0.81 -6.56
CA ALA A 18 19.59 -0.02 -5.54
C ALA A 18 18.56 -0.96 -4.89
N GLN A 19 18.90 -1.58 -3.76
CA GLN A 19 17.91 -2.31 -2.99
C GLN A 19 16.97 -1.30 -2.32
N ASP A 20 15.67 -1.48 -2.53
CA ASP A 20 14.63 -0.53 -2.11
C ASP A 20 14.19 -0.73 -0.65
N CYS A 21 14.41 -1.92 -0.09
CA CYS A 21 13.87 -2.32 1.19
C CYS A 21 14.72 -3.35 1.95
N GLY A 22 14.32 -3.65 3.18
CA GLY A 22 14.92 -4.74 3.97
C GLY A 22 16.33 -4.41 4.44
N THR A 23 17.06 -5.43 4.90
CA THR A 23 18.40 -5.23 5.48
C THR A 23 19.37 -4.59 4.49
N GLN A 24 19.19 -4.83 3.19
CA GLN A 24 20.01 -4.26 2.12
C GLN A 24 19.64 -2.80 1.83
N GLY A 25 18.37 -2.43 1.98
CA GLY A 25 17.85 -1.06 1.79
C GLY A 25 17.82 -0.22 3.07
N GLY A 26 18.62 -0.54 4.09
CA GLY A 26 18.65 0.18 5.37
C GLY A 26 17.38 0.03 6.20
N ASN A 27 16.76 -1.16 6.15
CA ASN A 27 15.47 -1.50 6.78
C ASN A 27 14.30 -0.60 6.34
N ARG A 28 14.40 0.04 5.17
CA ARG A 28 13.29 0.83 4.64
C ARG A 28 12.09 -0.07 4.28
N PRO A 29 10.87 0.32 4.64
CA PRO A 29 9.66 -0.33 4.15
C PRO A 29 9.40 0.03 2.67
N CYS A 30 8.79 -0.90 1.94
CA CYS A 30 8.23 -0.67 0.63
C CYS A 30 7.01 0.26 0.64
N THR A 31 6.84 1.04 -0.42
CA THR A 31 5.67 1.89 -0.67
C THR A 31 4.46 1.04 -1.10
N ASN A 32 3.23 1.56 -0.92
CA ASN A 32 1.97 0.93 -1.34
C ASN A 32 1.64 -0.42 -0.68
N GLY A 33 2.28 -0.77 0.44
CA GLY A 33 2.02 -2.03 1.13
C GLY A 33 2.60 -3.25 0.40
N ASN A 34 3.61 -3.04 -0.45
CA ASN A 34 4.32 -4.12 -1.14
C ASN A 34 5.24 -4.87 -0.17
N CYS A 35 5.45 -6.16 -0.43
CA CYS A 35 6.35 -7.00 0.33
C CYS A 35 7.79 -6.74 -0.06
N CYS A 36 8.67 -6.82 0.93
CA CYS A 36 10.10 -6.82 0.69
C CYS A 36 10.59 -8.26 0.53
N SER A 37 11.01 -8.63 -0.67
CA SER A 37 11.59 -9.94 -0.93
C SER A 37 12.89 -10.15 -0.16
N GLN A 38 13.37 -11.40 -0.11
CA GLN A 38 14.68 -11.74 0.48
C GLN A 38 15.86 -11.01 -0.18
N TRP A 39 15.66 -10.45 -1.38
CA TRP A 39 16.68 -9.78 -2.17
C TRP A 39 16.67 -8.26 -2.00
N GLY A 40 15.78 -7.71 -1.17
CA GLY A 40 15.70 -6.27 -0.91
C GLY A 40 14.95 -5.49 -1.99
N PHE A 41 14.03 -6.15 -2.70
CA PHE A 41 13.16 -5.53 -3.71
C PHE A 41 11.70 -5.56 -3.29
N CYS A 42 10.97 -4.50 -3.64
CA CYS A 42 9.56 -4.35 -3.35
C CYS A 42 8.69 -4.98 -4.44
N GLY A 43 7.75 -5.85 -4.05
CA GLY A 43 6.79 -6.45 -4.97
C GLY A 43 5.58 -7.03 -4.26
N ASN A 44 4.59 -7.49 -5.04
CA ASN A 44 3.33 -8.02 -4.53
C ASN A 44 3.06 -9.47 -4.97
N THR A 45 4.04 -10.14 -5.55
CA THR A 45 3.90 -11.55 -5.95
C THR A 45 4.22 -12.48 -4.78
N PRO A 46 3.80 -13.76 -4.83
CA PRO A 46 4.18 -14.76 -3.84
C PRO A 46 5.70 -14.88 -3.64
N ASP A 47 6.51 -14.59 -4.67
CA ASP A 47 7.97 -14.59 -4.55
C ASP A 47 8.50 -13.47 -3.64
N HIS A 48 7.76 -12.37 -3.53
CA HIS A 48 8.11 -11.24 -2.67
C HIS A 48 7.48 -11.35 -1.28
N CYS A 49 6.28 -11.92 -1.20
CA CYS A 49 5.45 -11.91 -0.01
C CYS A 49 5.47 -13.21 0.80
N SER A 50 5.78 -14.35 0.17
CA SER A 50 5.71 -15.63 0.85
C SER A 50 6.75 -15.72 1.97
N PRO A 51 6.34 -16.08 3.20
CA PRO A 51 7.27 -16.40 4.28
C PRO A 51 8.23 -17.54 3.91
N ALA A 52 7.79 -18.48 3.04
CA ALA A 52 8.64 -19.56 2.55
C ALA A 52 9.78 -19.08 1.62
N ASN A 53 9.62 -17.89 1.03
CA ASN A 53 10.63 -17.23 0.19
C ASN A 53 11.40 -16.15 0.95
N ASN A 54 11.50 -16.29 2.29
CA ASN A 54 12.24 -15.40 3.19
C ASN A 54 11.91 -13.92 3.00
N CYS A 55 10.62 -13.59 2.83
CA CYS A 55 10.20 -12.21 2.84
C CYS A 55 10.69 -11.50 4.11
N GLN A 56 11.29 -10.31 3.94
CA GLN A 56 11.95 -9.57 5.01
C GLN A 56 11.01 -8.63 5.77
N SER A 57 10.05 -8.00 5.08
CA SER A 57 9.10 -7.06 5.69
C SER A 57 7.84 -6.93 4.84
N GLN A 58 6.73 -6.54 5.47
CA GLN A 58 5.42 -6.42 4.81
C GLN A 58 5.00 -7.71 4.09
N CYS A 59 5.31 -8.88 4.63
CA CYS A 59 5.07 -10.19 4.00
C CYS A 59 3.61 -10.59 3.91
N SER A 60 2.76 -9.90 4.65
CA SER A 60 1.30 -9.91 4.50
C SER A 60 0.80 -8.96 3.40
N GLY A 61 1.70 -8.26 2.70
CA GLY A 61 1.39 -7.27 1.68
C GLY A 61 0.80 -7.90 0.42
N SER A 62 -0.37 -7.42 0.00
CA SER A 62 -0.96 -7.67 -1.33
C SER A 62 -1.10 -9.12 -1.79
N SER A 63 -1.11 -10.11 -0.90
CA SER A 63 -1.42 -11.50 -1.24
C SER A 63 -2.94 -11.70 -1.26
N GLY A 64 -3.68 -10.95 -2.08
CA GLY A 64 -5.13 -11.14 -2.30
C GLY A 64 -6.04 -11.08 -1.07
N THR A 65 -5.49 -10.76 0.10
CA THR A 65 -6.12 -10.81 1.41
C THR A 65 -5.67 -9.56 2.17
N GLY A 66 -6.62 -8.73 2.58
CA GLY A 66 -6.35 -7.41 3.16
C GLY A 66 -7.30 -6.32 2.65
N VAL A 67 -7.31 -5.19 3.34
CA VAL A 67 -8.19 -4.05 3.02
C VAL A 67 -8.02 -3.57 1.56
N ALA A 68 -6.80 -3.64 1.01
CA ALA A 68 -6.50 -3.20 -0.35
C ALA A 68 -7.17 -4.05 -1.45
N SER A 69 -7.60 -5.28 -1.16
CA SER A 69 -8.33 -6.12 -2.14
C SER A 69 -9.82 -5.78 -2.18
N ILE A 70 -10.36 -5.15 -1.13
CA ILE A 70 -11.77 -4.73 -1.05
C ILE A 70 -11.91 -3.25 -1.43
N VAL A 71 -11.09 -2.40 -0.84
CA VAL A 71 -11.08 -0.96 -1.08
C VAL A 71 -9.87 -0.65 -1.95
N THR A 72 -10.09 -0.69 -3.25
CA THR A 72 -9.09 -0.22 -4.23
C THR A 72 -8.99 1.30 -4.20
N SER A 73 -7.96 1.87 -4.82
CA SER A 73 -7.84 3.33 -4.96
C SER A 73 -9.07 3.95 -5.62
N SER A 74 -9.65 3.29 -6.63
CA SER A 74 -10.85 3.80 -7.30
C SER A 74 -12.09 3.78 -6.40
N ILE A 75 -12.26 2.75 -5.58
CA ILE A 75 -13.35 2.68 -4.59
C ILE A 75 -13.14 3.72 -3.48
N PHE A 76 -11.91 3.91 -3.01
CA PHE A 76 -11.57 4.97 -2.06
C PHE A 76 -11.90 6.36 -2.61
N ASP A 77 -11.54 6.63 -3.87
CA ASP A 77 -11.85 7.90 -4.53
C ASP A 77 -13.34 8.09 -4.81
N GLN A 78 -14.08 7.01 -5.07
CA GLN A 78 -15.54 7.06 -5.21
C GLN A 78 -16.23 7.36 -3.88
N MET A 79 -15.86 6.66 -2.80
CA MET A 79 -16.44 6.88 -1.46
C MET A 79 -16.12 8.29 -0.94
N LEU A 80 -14.92 8.80 -1.22
CA LEU A 80 -14.45 10.10 -0.74
C LEU A 80 -14.25 11.10 -1.89
N LYS A 81 -15.25 11.20 -2.78
CA LYS A 81 -15.23 11.94 -4.05
C LYS A 81 -14.82 13.42 -3.94
N TYR A 82 -15.31 14.13 -2.94
CA TYR A 82 -15.11 15.58 -2.80
C TYR A 82 -14.08 15.96 -1.73
N ARG A 83 -13.35 15.00 -1.16
CA ARG A 83 -12.40 15.26 -0.06
C ARG A 83 -11.29 16.26 -0.42
N ASN A 84 -10.92 16.29 -1.70
CA ASN A 84 -9.86 17.16 -2.24
C ASN A 84 -10.42 18.40 -2.95
N ASP A 85 -11.69 18.74 -2.72
CA ASP A 85 -12.23 20.00 -3.19
C ASP A 85 -11.45 21.17 -2.55
N PRO A 86 -11.07 22.23 -3.29
CA PRO A 86 -10.38 23.40 -2.73
C PRO A 86 -11.13 24.08 -1.57
N ARG A 87 -12.44 23.87 -1.45
CA ARG A 87 -13.27 24.38 -0.36
C ARG A 87 -13.10 23.60 0.94
N CYS A 88 -12.51 22.39 0.90
CA CYS A 88 -12.27 21.55 2.07
C CYS A 88 -10.94 21.90 2.73
N ARG A 89 -10.95 22.11 4.06
CA ARG A 89 -9.73 22.41 4.86
C ARG A 89 -8.69 21.28 4.81
N ALA A 90 -9.14 20.04 4.62
CA ALA A 90 -8.30 18.85 4.58
C ALA A 90 -7.93 18.41 3.14
N ASN A 91 -8.01 19.32 2.16
CA ASN A 91 -7.64 19.02 0.78
C ASN A 91 -6.21 18.45 0.69
N GLY A 92 -6.07 17.26 0.10
CA GLY A 92 -4.80 16.57 -0.07
C GLY A 92 -4.31 15.81 1.16
N PHE A 93 -5.00 15.89 2.29
CA PHE A 93 -4.59 15.21 3.53
C PHE A 93 -4.91 13.71 3.50
N TYR A 94 -6.12 13.34 3.06
CA TYR A 94 -6.57 11.95 3.02
C TYR A 94 -6.16 11.25 1.71
N SER A 95 -5.01 10.59 1.72
CA SER A 95 -4.50 9.83 0.57
C SER A 95 -4.76 8.31 0.71
N TYR A 96 -4.92 7.63 -0.43
CA TYR A 96 -5.11 6.18 -0.44
C TYR A 96 -3.90 5.42 0.14
N SER A 97 -2.69 5.89 -0.14
CA SER A 97 -1.46 5.29 0.40
C SER A 97 -1.38 5.41 1.92
N ALA A 98 -1.80 6.54 2.49
CA ALA A 98 -1.87 6.71 3.94
C ALA A 98 -2.94 5.77 4.56
N PHE A 99 -4.10 5.62 3.90
CA PHE A 99 -5.14 4.70 4.33
C PHE A 99 -4.64 3.25 4.37
N ILE A 100 -4.05 2.73 3.27
CA ILE A 100 -3.58 1.35 3.22
C ILE A 100 -2.40 1.09 4.16
N ASN A 101 -1.46 2.02 4.29
CA ASN A 101 -0.35 1.91 5.23
C ASN A 101 -0.86 1.86 6.69
N THR A 102 -1.84 2.68 7.01
CA THR A 102 -2.46 2.66 8.35
C THR A 102 -3.25 1.38 8.55
N ALA A 103 -4.07 0.97 7.58
CA ALA A 103 -4.90 -0.23 7.64
C ALA A 103 -4.06 -1.51 7.83
N SER A 104 -2.89 -1.60 7.19
CA SER A 104 -2.00 -2.76 7.36
C SER A 104 -1.30 -2.82 8.72
N ALA A 105 -1.28 -1.72 9.48
CA ALA A 105 -0.74 -1.69 10.83
C ALA A 105 -1.72 -2.22 11.91
N TYR A 106 -3.03 -2.29 11.60
CA TYR A 106 -4.05 -2.77 12.53
C TYR A 106 -4.53 -4.17 12.18
N ASN A 107 -4.03 -5.15 12.92
CA ASN A 107 -4.46 -6.55 12.78
C ASN A 107 -5.97 -6.68 13.01
N GLY A 108 -6.66 -7.34 12.09
CA GLY A 108 -8.10 -7.61 12.16
C GLY A 108 -8.97 -6.56 11.46
N PHE A 109 -8.45 -5.36 11.19
CA PHE A 109 -9.20 -4.33 10.47
C PHE A 109 -9.46 -4.75 9.02
N GLY A 110 -10.73 -4.87 8.65
CA GLY A 110 -11.18 -5.27 7.30
C GLY A 110 -10.63 -6.62 6.83
N THR A 111 -10.23 -7.47 7.78
CA THR A 111 -9.66 -8.80 7.56
C THR A 111 -10.30 -9.88 8.42
N THR A 112 -11.29 -9.51 9.24
CA THR A 112 -11.99 -10.42 10.16
C THR A 112 -13.31 -10.89 9.56
N GLY A 113 -13.65 -12.17 9.75
CA GLY A 113 -14.92 -12.73 9.34
C GLY A 113 -15.01 -13.04 7.83
N THR A 114 -16.24 -13.12 7.32
CA THR A 114 -16.52 -13.40 5.91
C THR A 114 -16.22 -12.19 5.02
N ALA A 115 -16.17 -12.38 3.70
CA ALA A 115 -16.01 -11.27 2.76
C ALA A 115 -17.09 -10.19 2.92
N ASP A 116 -18.31 -10.57 3.32
CA ASP A 116 -19.40 -9.63 3.57
C ASP A 116 -19.25 -8.91 4.91
N ASP A 117 -18.69 -9.57 5.94
CA ASP A 117 -18.31 -8.92 7.20
C ASP A 117 -17.22 -7.87 6.97
N GLN A 118 -16.18 -8.21 6.21
CA GLN A 118 -15.07 -7.31 5.90
C GLN A 118 -15.55 -6.07 5.11
N LYS A 119 -16.39 -6.27 4.10
CA LYS A 119 -17.02 -5.15 3.36
C LYS A 119 -17.88 -4.28 4.28
N ARG A 120 -18.67 -4.90 5.16
CA ARG A 120 -19.54 -4.20 6.11
C ARG A 120 -18.74 -3.41 7.15
N GLU A 121 -17.64 -3.96 7.65
CA GLU A 121 -16.72 -3.29 8.57
C GLU A 121 -16.12 -2.05 7.91
N LEU A 122 -15.58 -2.19 6.70
CA LEU A 122 -14.99 -1.08 5.95
C LEU A 122 -16.03 -0.01 5.60
N ALA A 123 -17.22 -0.42 5.18
CA ALA A 123 -18.33 0.51 4.93
C ALA A 123 -18.71 1.27 6.21
N ALA A 124 -18.83 0.59 7.35
CA ALA A 124 -19.14 1.22 8.64
C ALA A 124 -18.04 2.18 9.12
N PHE A 125 -16.77 1.85 8.88
CA PHE A 125 -15.65 2.73 9.17
C PHE A 125 -15.74 4.02 8.35
N PHE A 126 -15.81 3.91 7.02
CA PHE A 126 -15.89 5.08 6.14
C PHE A 126 -17.13 5.93 6.42
N ALA A 127 -18.25 5.30 6.76
CA ALA A 127 -19.48 5.96 7.18
C ALA A 127 -19.30 6.88 8.38
N GLN A 128 -18.78 6.33 9.48
CA GLN A 128 -18.62 7.06 10.73
C GLN A 128 -17.58 8.15 10.58
N THR A 129 -16.41 7.85 9.99
CA THR A 129 -15.37 8.87 9.81
C THR A 129 -15.83 9.98 8.88
N SER A 130 -16.59 9.66 7.83
CA SER A 130 -17.13 10.67 6.92
C SER A 130 -18.16 11.56 7.61
N HIS A 131 -18.97 11.01 8.52
CA HIS A 131 -19.89 11.80 9.34
C HIS A 131 -19.14 12.80 10.22
N GLU A 132 -18.09 12.36 10.91
CA GLU A 132 -17.29 13.23 11.78
C GLU A 132 -16.51 14.30 11.00
N THR A 133 -16.06 14.00 9.78
CA THR A 133 -15.29 14.94 8.95
C THR A 133 -16.13 15.61 7.87
N THR A 134 -17.46 15.53 7.94
CA THR A 134 -18.31 16.06 6.87
C THR A 134 -18.18 17.58 6.78
N GLY A 135 -17.81 18.07 5.61
CA GLY A 135 -17.86 19.49 5.30
C GLY A 135 -19.30 19.87 5.01
N PHE A 136 -20.13 20.04 6.04
CA PHE A 136 -21.56 20.35 5.96
C PHE A 136 -21.91 21.31 4.81
N SER A 137 -22.26 20.75 3.66
CA SER A 137 -22.97 21.42 2.58
C SER A 137 -24.24 20.62 2.35
N LYS A 138 -25.39 21.25 2.54
CA LYS A 138 -26.74 20.64 2.53
C LYS A 138 -27.16 19.99 1.19
N ARG A 139 -26.23 19.69 0.29
CA ARG A 139 -26.44 18.94 -0.95
C ARG A 139 -25.23 18.07 -1.18
N VAL A 140 -25.28 16.85 -0.65
CA VAL A 140 -24.69 15.59 -1.14
C VAL A 140 -24.71 14.65 0.05
N TRP A 141 -25.89 14.10 0.30
CA TRP A 141 -25.97 12.77 0.89
C TRP A 141 -25.58 11.82 -0.25
N ALA A 142 -24.29 11.56 -0.42
CA ALA A 142 -23.82 10.44 -1.23
C ALA A 142 -23.53 9.28 -0.28
N TRP A 143 -24.61 8.69 0.19
CA TRP A 143 -24.66 7.25 0.36
C TRP A 143 -25.30 6.69 -0.91
N ALA A 144 -24.66 5.67 -1.48
CA ALA A 144 -24.85 5.02 -2.79
C ALA A 144 -23.99 5.59 -3.92
#